data_AF-A0A6I9PLW7-F1
#
_entry.id   AF-A0A6I9PLW7-F1
#
_cell.length_a   1.000
_cell.length_b   1.000
_cell.length_c   1.000
_cell.angle_alpha   90.00
_cell.angle_beta   90.00
_cell.angle_gamma   90.00
#
_symmetry.space_group_name_H-M   'P 1'
#
loop_
_entity.id
_entity.type
_entity.pdbx_description
1 polymer ?
#
loop_
_entity_poly.entity_id
_entity_poly.type
_entity_poly.pdbx_seq_one_letter_code
_entity_poly.pdbx_strand_id
1 'polypeptide(L)'
;MSVTAFLVALLSFYLTVGSVHSQGSPHDSFIIQYLERRLSQMEERMNQCEQKTVGVTQKTYDLSSEIRGYLSTLNVVRSEVQSEMDSVSARVDRVERELEYLENKIPTQTDIEMEEALLEQQINAAELDLLKKKAKIKVEKDCSIVLSQIKSLKIVKKAGDTYGSWFRDPSQGSAKVYLLSGISNNTLLEYDSLHSFTESNTTTPVKVLQLPFPWIGTGQVVYNGFLYYHKADTPNQILKVDLLNGTVVDSTLVPGAGRLPVYSLNPNTYLDVAVDELGLWVIHADPEYGGNLVITKLDKGREYHI
;
A
#
# COMPACT_ATOMS: atom_id res chain seq x y z
N MET A 1 68.52 -45.60 53.49
CA MET A 1 68.20 -44.16 53.56
C MET A 1 67.01 -43.99 54.50
N SER A 2 67.15 -43.21 55.56
CA SER A 2 66.25 -43.19 56.72
C SER A 2 64.84 -42.71 56.37
N VAL A 3 63.81 -43.30 56.99
CA VAL A 3 62.38 -42.91 56.87
C VAL A 3 62.16 -41.41 57.16
N THR A 4 63.03 -40.82 57.98
CA THR A 4 63.07 -39.38 58.25
C THR A 4 63.41 -38.55 57.01
N ALA A 5 64.26 -39.04 56.10
CA ALA A 5 64.58 -38.34 54.86
C ALA A 5 63.40 -38.35 53.87
N PHE A 6 62.57 -39.39 53.89
CA PHE A 6 61.41 -39.51 53.01
C PHE A 6 60.25 -38.61 53.47
N LEU A 7 60.01 -38.51 54.78
CA LEU A 7 59.03 -37.60 55.36
C LEU A 7 59.43 -36.13 55.16
N VAL A 8 60.72 -35.81 55.29
CA VAL A 8 61.22 -34.45 55.02
C VAL A 8 61.12 -34.12 53.54
N ALA A 9 61.39 -35.07 52.63
CA ALA A 9 61.19 -34.89 51.19
C ALA A 9 59.70 -34.70 50.82
N LEU A 10 58.80 -35.45 51.46
CA LEU A 10 57.35 -35.27 51.26
C LEU A 10 56.87 -33.92 51.78
N LEU A 11 57.26 -33.50 52.99
CA LEU A 11 56.89 -32.21 53.56
C LEU A 11 57.45 -31.03 52.75
N SER A 12 58.67 -31.14 52.23
CA SER A 12 59.25 -30.14 51.33
C SER A 12 58.59 -30.12 49.96
N PHE A 13 58.12 -31.27 49.44
CA PHE A 13 57.34 -31.32 48.21
C PHE A 13 55.91 -30.75 48.38
N TYR A 14 55.26 -30.98 49.53
CA TYR A 14 53.97 -30.35 49.85
C TYR A 14 54.10 -28.84 50.09
N LEU A 15 55.23 -28.36 50.65
CA LEU A 15 55.52 -26.94 50.81
C LEU A 15 55.87 -26.23 49.49
N THR A 16 56.45 -26.94 48.50
CA THR A 16 56.75 -26.36 47.17
C THR A 16 55.58 -26.43 46.21
N VAL A 17 54.68 -27.42 46.33
CA VAL A 17 53.45 -27.50 45.52
C VAL A 17 52.34 -26.60 46.10
N GLY A 18 52.31 -26.35 47.41
CA GLY A 18 51.35 -25.46 48.06
C GLY A 18 51.58 -23.96 47.86
N SER A 19 52.70 -23.55 47.23
CA SER A 19 53.05 -22.13 47.10
C SER A 19 53.31 -21.66 45.66
N VAL A 20 52.82 -22.38 44.65
CA VAL A 20 52.54 -21.74 43.35
C VAL A 20 51.23 -20.96 43.48
N HIS A 21 51.22 -19.99 44.38
CA HIS A 21 50.45 -18.78 44.12
C HIS A 21 51.15 -18.17 42.91
N SER A 22 50.57 -18.42 41.73
CA SER A 22 50.75 -17.51 40.62
C SER A 22 50.45 -16.12 41.18
N GLN A 23 51.49 -15.34 41.49
CA GLN A 23 51.36 -13.89 41.54
C GLN A 23 51.12 -13.44 40.10
N GLY A 24 49.93 -13.78 39.59
CA GLY A 24 49.34 -13.03 38.50
C GLY A 24 49.26 -11.60 39.01
N SER A 25 49.78 -10.68 38.21
CA SER A 25 49.66 -9.26 38.48
C SER A 25 48.20 -8.95 38.83
N PRO A 26 47.88 -7.96 39.70
CA PRO A 26 46.49 -7.54 39.91
C PRO A 26 45.75 -7.25 38.59
N HIS A 27 46.51 -6.96 37.52
CA HIS A 27 46.01 -6.87 36.15
C HIS A 27 45.50 -8.20 35.57
N ASP A 28 46.14 -9.34 35.83
CA ASP A 28 45.76 -10.64 35.27
C ASP A 28 44.46 -11.18 35.90
N SER A 29 44.30 -11.02 37.21
CA SER A 29 43.06 -11.40 37.90
C SER A 29 41.87 -10.53 37.43
N PHE A 30 42.11 -9.23 37.22
CA PHE A 30 41.11 -8.32 36.67
C PHE A 30 40.72 -8.69 35.24
N ILE A 31 41.68 -9.05 34.39
CA ILE A 31 41.42 -9.49 33.01
C ILE A 31 40.61 -10.79 33.01
N ILE A 32 40.94 -11.75 33.86
CA ILE A 32 40.20 -13.02 33.97
C ILE A 32 38.75 -12.77 34.40
N GLN A 33 38.51 -11.98 35.46
CA GLN A 33 37.15 -11.65 35.90
C GLN A 33 36.36 -10.87 34.84
N TYR A 34 37.02 -10.00 34.08
CA TYR A 34 36.40 -9.29 32.96
C TYR A 34 36.00 -10.24 31.82
N LEU A 35 36.86 -11.21 31.48
CA LEU A 35 36.55 -12.22 30.47
C LEU A 35 35.42 -13.16 30.91
N GLU A 36 35.41 -13.60 32.16
CA GLU A 36 34.31 -14.42 32.72
C GLU A 36 32.97 -13.68 32.67
N ARG A 37 32.95 -12.39 33.03
CA ARG A 37 31.73 -11.57 32.96
C ARG A 37 31.25 -11.38 31.51
N ARG A 38 32.17 -11.17 30.57
CA ARG A 38 31.87 -11.06 29.13
C ARG A 38 31.32 -12.37 28.58
N LEU A 39 31.91 -13.50 28.95
CA LEU A 39 31.47 -14.84 28.53
C LEU A 39 30.08 -15.16 29.06
N SER A 40 29.82 -14.90 30.35
CA SER A 40 28.50 -15.09 30.94
C SER A 40 27.42 -14.22 30.27
N GLN A 41 27.74 -12.96 29.95
CA GLN A 41 26.83 -12.09 29.19
C GLN A 41 26.61 -12.57 27.75
N MET A 42 27.63 -13.15 27.10
CA MET A 42 27.48 -13.73 25.76
C MET A 42 26.62 -14.99 25.80
N GLU A 43 26.80 -15.85 26.80
CA GLU A 43 25.99 -17.06 27.01
C GLU A 43 24.52 -16.72 27.25
N GLU A 44 24.22 -15.72 28.07
CA GLU A 44 22.86 -15.26 28.30
C GLU A 44 22.21 -14.74 27.01
N ARG A 45 22.94 -13.95 26.21
CA ARG A 45 22.46 -13.47 24.91
C ARG A 45 22.30 -14.61 23.89
N MET A 46 23.15 -15.63 23.94
CA MET A 46 23.07 -16.80 23.08
C MET A 46 21.81 -17.62 23.40
N ASN A 47 21.54 -17.86 24.69
CA ASN A 47 20.33 -18.56 25.15
C ASN A 47 19.05 -17.79 24.77
N GLN A 48 19.05 -16.45 24.90
CA GLN A 48 17.94 -15.62 24.43
C GLN A 48 17.76 -15.66 22.91
N CYS A 49 18.87 -15.73 22.15
CA CYS A 49 18.83 -15.87 20.69
C CYS A 49 18.23 -17.23 20.30
N GLU A 50 18.66 -18.31 20.94
CA GLU A 50 18.15 -19.66 20.71
C GLU A 50 16.65 -19.75 20.99
N GLN A 51 16.18 -19.24 22.14
CA GLN A 51 14.75 -19.20 22.46
C GLN A 51 13.94 -18.41 21.43
N LYS A 52 14.45 -17.25 20.97
CA LYS A 52 13.80 -16.46 19.93
C LYS A 52 13.75 -17.21 18.60
N THR A 53 14.84 -17.88 18.22
CA THR A 53 14.90 -18.68 16.99
C THR A 53 13.89 -19.83 17.04
N VAL A 54 13.79 -20.57 18.15
CA VAL A 54 12.78 -21.62 18.32
C VAL A 54 11.37 -21.05 18.23
N GLY A 55 11.11 -19.90 18.87
CA GLY A 55 9.81 -19.22 18.79
C GLY A 55 9.43 -18.77 17.38
N VAL A 56 10.39 -18.27 16.59
CA VAL A 56 10.17 -17.90 15.18
C VAL A 56 9.89 -19.13 14.32
N THR A 57 10.65 -20.21 14.53
CA THR A 57 10.46 -21.47 13.83
C THR A 57 9.06 -22.03 14.08
N GLN A 58 8.59 -22.03 15.33
CA GLN A 58 7.24 -22.51 15.66
C GLN A 58 6.15 -21.67 14.97
N LYS A 59 6.23 -20.34 15.06
CA LYS A 59 5.28 -19.43 14.38
C LYS A 59 5.26 -19.63 12.88
N THR A 60 6.40 -19.94 12.28
CA THR A 60 6.52 -20.23 10.85
C THR A 60 5.81 -21.54 10.48
N TYR A 61 5.94 -22.57 11.31
CA TYR A 61 5.22 -23.83 11.13
C TYR A 61 3.71 -23.66 11.30
N ASP A 62 3.28 -22.91 12.32
CA ASP A 62 1.86 -22.65 12.57
C ASP A 62 1.23 -21.92 11.37
N LEU A 63 1.88 -20.85 10.88
CA LEU A 63 1.44 -20.13 9.68
C LEU A 63 1.39 -21.03 8.45
N SER A 64 2.40 -21.87 8.23
CA SER A 64 2.42 -22.83 7.13
C SER A 64 1.25 -23.82 7.21
N SER A 65 0.87 -24.24 8.41
CA SER A 65 -0.27 -25.14 8.62
C SER A 65 -1.60 -24.45 8.29
N GLU A 66 -1.75 -23.18 8.68
CA GLU A 66 -2.96 -22.40 8.41
C GLU A 66 -3.14 -22.14 6.92
N ILE A 67 -2.07 -21.74 6.22
CA ILE A 67 -2.06 -21.57 4.75
C ILE A 67 -2.48 -22.86 4.04
N ARG A 68 -1.99 -24.02 4.50
CA ARG A 68 -2.38 -25.32 3.94
C ARG A 68 -3.88 -25.62 4.18
N GLY A 69 -4.43 -25.21 5.32
CA GLY A 69 -5.86 -25.29 5.61
C GLY A 69 -6.69 -24.41 4.66
N TYR A 70 -6.30 -23.17 4.45
CA TYR A 70 -7.00 -22.30 3.48
C TYR A 70 -6.91 -22.87 2.05
N LEU A 71 -5.74 -23.37 1.64
CA LEU A 71 -5.54 -23.93 0.31
C LEU A 71 -6.39 -25.19 0.08
N SER A 72 -6.60 -26.02 1.10
CA SER A 72 -7.51 -27.17 0.98
C SER A 72 -8.96 -26.74 0.84
N THR A 73 -9.43 -25.75 1.62
CA THR A 73 -10.80 -25.22 1.50
C THR A 73 -11.06 -24.58 0.13
N LEU A 74 -10.10 -23.83 -0.40
CA LEU A 74 -10.19 -23.24 -1.74
C LEU A 74 -10.28 -24.30 -2.85
N ASN A 75 -9.55 -25.40 -2.72
CA ASN A 75 -9.64 -26.50 -3.69
C ASN A 75 -11.01 -27.16 -3.69
N VAL A 76 -11.65 -27.31 -2.53
CA VAL A 76 -13.03 -27.84 -2.44
C VAL A 76 -14.00 -26.90 -3.15
N VAL A 77 -13.98 -25.60 -2.84
CA VAL A 77 -14.85 -24.61 -3.49
C VAL A 77 -14.62 -24.57 -5.00
N ARG A 78 -13.36 -24.63 -5.44
CA ARG A 78 -13.02 -24.71 -6.87
C ARG A 78 -13.66 -25.92 -7.53
N SER A 79 -13.59 -27.09 -6.89
CA SER A 79 -14.19 -28.30 -7.45
C SER A 79 -15.72 -28.23 -7.53
N GLU A 80 -16.36 -27.60 -6.53
CA GLU A 80 -17.80 -27.38 -6.50
C GLU A 80 -18.25 -26.44 -7.63
N VAL A 81 -17.57 -25.29 -7.79
CA VAL A 81 -17.83 -24.34 -8.88
C VAL A 81 -17.61 -24.98 -10.25
N GLN A 82 -16.57 -25.79 -10.41
CA GLN A 82 -16.33 -26.51 -11.66
C GLN A 82 -17.49 -27.46 -11.98
N SER A 83 -18.00 -28.19 -10.99
CA SER A 83 -19.11 -29.13 -11.18
C SER A 83 -20.42 -28.41 -11.58
N GLU A 84 -20.69 -27.25 -10.97
CA GLU A 84 -21.84 -26.42 -11.32
C GLU A 84 -21.69 -25.84 -12.74
N MET A 85 -20.48 -25.42 -13.11
CA MET A 85 -20.19 -24.93 -14.45
C MET A 85 -20.40 -26.02 -15.52
N ASP A 86 -19.91 -27.24 -15.27
CA ASP A 86 -20.08 -28.38 -16.19
C ASP A 86 -21.57 -28.74 -16.32
N SER A 87 -22.33 -28.69 -15.23
CA SER A 87 -23.78 -28.89 -15.21
C SER A 87 -24.53 -27.84 -16.05
N VAL A 88 -24.17 -26.56 -15.89
CA VAL A 88 -24.74 -25.46 -16.67
C VAL A 88 -24.38 -25.59 -18.15
N SER A 89 -23.13 -25.93 -18.47
CA SER A 89 -22.69 -26.16 -19.85
C SER A 89 -23.54 -27.24 -20.53
N ALA A 90 -23.75 -28.38 -19.85
CA ALA A 90 -24.58 -29.46 -20.40
C ALA A 90 -26.04 -29.05 -20.64
N ARG A 91 -26.57 -28.13 -19.82
CA ARG A 91 -27.92 -27.58 -20.01
C ARG A 91 -27.98 -26.62 -21.18
N VAL A 92 -26.96 -25.76 -21.36
CA VAL A 92 -26.84 -24.87 -22.51
C VAL A 92 -26.74 -25.68 -23.79
N ASP A 93 -25.86 -26.68 -23.85
CA ASP A 93 -25.72 -27.57 -25.02
C ASP A 93 -27.01 -28.31 -25.38
N ARG A 94 -27.89 -28.57 -24.40
CA ARG A 94 -29.22 -29.17 -24.66
C ARG A 94 -30.16 -28.14 -25.27
N VAL A 95 -30.20 -26.94 -24.72
CA VAL A 95 -31.06 -25.86 -25.23
C VAL A 95 -30.63 -25.44 -26.64
N GLU A 96 -29.33 -25.34 -26.90
CA GLU A 96 -28.80 -25.04 -28.24
C GLU A 96 -29.27 -26.06 -29.28
N ARG A 97 -29.22 -27.36 -28.95
CA ARG A 97 -29.73 -28.42 -29.84
C ARG A 97 -31.24 -28.38 -30.02
N GLU A 98 -32.01 -28.03 -28.98
CA GLU A 98 -33.46 -27.85 -29.09
C GLU A 98 -33.80 -26.63 -29.96
N LEU A 99 -33.02 -25.55 -29.86
CA LEU A 99 -33.19 -24.33 -30.63
C LEU A 99 -32.84 -24.57 -32.10
N GLU A 100 -31.73 -25.25 -32.39
CA GLU A 100 -31.34 -25.66 -33.76
C GLU A 100 -32.38 -26.60 -34.38
N TYR A 101 -33.00 -27.49 -33.60
CA TYR A 101 -34.10 -28.34 -34.07
C TYR A 101 -35.36 -27.53 -34.42
N LEU A 102 -35.69 -26.51 -33.62
CA LEU A 102 -36.83 -25.64 -33.87
C LEU A 102 -36.59 -24.75 -35.10
N GLU A 103 -35.40 -24.17 -35.22
CA GLU A 103 -34.99 -23.34 -36.36
C GLU A 103 -35.11 -24.10 -37.70
N ASN A 104 -34.69 -25.37 -37.73
CA ASN A 104 -34.79 -26.22 -38.93
C ASN A 104 -36.22 -26.64 -39.31
N LYS A 105 -37.20 -26.51 -38.40
CA LYS A 105 -38.60 -26.94 -38.63
C LYS A 105 -39.57 -25.81 -38.93
N ILE A 106 -39.17 -24.56 -38.75
CA ILE A 106 -40.03 -23.39 -38.97
C ILE A 106 -39.77 -22.85 -40.38
N PRO A 107 -40.74 -22.89 -41.32
CA PRO A 107 -40.64 -22.15 -42.57
C PRO A 107 -40.60 -20.66 -42.24
N THR A 108 -39.65 -19.92 -42.82
CA THR A 108 -39.53 -18.46 -42.65
C THR A 108 -40.87 -17.78 -42.91
N GLN A 109 -41.53 -17.35 -41.83
CA GLN A 109 -42.79 -16.62 -41.88
C GLN A 109 -42.51 -15.18 -41.49
N THR A 110 -42.84 -14.27 -42.39
CA THR A 110 -42.47 -12.84 -42.42
C THR A 110 -43.15 -11.97 -41.35
N ASP A 111 -43.57 -12.54 -40.23
CA ASP A 111 -44.16 -11.79 -39.09
C ASP A 111 -43.20 -11.69 -37.88
N ILE A 112 -42.02 -12.32 -37.95
CA ILE A 112 -41.07 -12.44 -36.83
C ILE A 112 -40.30 -11.11 -36.56
N GLU A 113 -40.11 -10.25 -37.56
CA GLU A 113 -39.35 -8.99 -37.38
C GLU A 113 -39.98 -8.04 -36.34
N MET A 114 -41.32 -8.04 -36.21
CA MET A 114 -42.02 -7.18 -35.24
C MET A 114 -41.92 -7.73 -33.80
N GLU A 115 -41.81 -9.05 -33.64
CA GLU A 115 -41.69 -9.70 -32.33
C GLU A 115 -40.23 -9.73 -31.86
N GLU A 116 -39.28 -9.90 -32.77
CA GLU A 116 -37.84 -9.81 -32.51
C GLU A 116 -37.44 -8.39 -32.07
N ALA A 117 -37.94 -7.35 -32.75
CA ALA A 117 -37.72 -5.96 -32.34
C ALA A 117 -38.33 -5.64 -30.96
N LEU A 118 -39.49 -6.23 -30.63
CA LEU A 118 -40.12 -6.06 -29.32
C LEU A 118 -39.33 -6.80 -28.23
N LEU A 119 -38.80 -7.99 -28.53
CA LEU A 119 -37.96 -8.76 -27.62
C LEU A 119 -36.62 -8.08 -27.36
N GLU A 120 -35.96 -7.58 -28.42
CA GLU A 120 -34.74 -6.78 -28.32
C GLU A 120 -34.98 -5.51 -27.49
N GLN A 121 -36.12 -4.84 -27.66
CA GLN A 121 -36.48 -3.69 -26.85
C GLN A 121 -36.66 -4.05 -25.37
N GLN A 122 -37.24 -5.21 -25.06
CA GLN A 122 -37.39 -5.70 -23.69
C GLN A 122 -36.05 -6.12 -23.07
N ILE A 123 -35.17 -6.78 -23.83
CA ILE A 123 -33.81 -7.16 -23.39
C ILE A 123 -32.99 -5.90 -23.10
N ASN A 124 -33.00 -4.92 -24.01
CA ASN A 124 -32.30 -3.65 -23.83
C ASN A 124 -32.84 -2.87 -22.62
N ALA A 125 -34.16 -2.90 -22.38
CA ALA A 125 -34.76 -2.28 -21.20
C ALA A 125 -34.35 -3.00 -19.91
N ALA A 126 -34.32 -4.34 -19.92
CA ALA A 126 -33.88 -5.15 -18.79
C ALA A 126 -32.38 -4.97 -18.48
N GLU A 127 -31.53 -4.91 -19.51
CA GLU A 127 -30.10 -4.61 -19.37
C GLU A 127 -29.87 -3.20 -18.84
N LEU A 128 -30.64 -2.20 -19.33
CA LEU A 128 -30.57 -0.84 -18.82
C LEU A 128 -30.99 -0.76 -17.34
N ASP A 129 -31.99 -1.53 -16.94
CA ASP A 129 -32.45 -1.58 -15.55
C ASP A 129 -31.43 -2.31 -14.64
N LEU A 130 -30.74 -3.32 -15.17
CA LEU A 130 -29.64 -4.02 -14.51
C LEU A 130 -28.40 -3.13 -14.40
N LEU A 131 -28.09 -2.32 -15.43
CA LEU A 131 -27.05 -1.29 -15.41
C LEU A 131 -27.41 -0.17 -14.41
N LYS A 132 -28.67 0.26 -14.36
CA LYS A 132 -29.15 1.23 -13.35
C LYS A 132 -29.09 0.65 -11.95
N LYS A 133 -29.37 -0.64 -11.75
CA LYS A 133 -29.18 -1.35 -10.48
C LYS A 133 -27.70 -1.46 -10.10
N LYS A 134 -26.82 -1.78 -11.06
CA LYS A 134 -25.35 -1.77 -10.87
C LYS A 134 -24.81 -0.37 -10.55
N ALA A 135 -25.36 0.67 -11.17
CA ALA A 135 -25.04 2.07 -10.87
C ALA A 135 -25.67 2.58 -9.56
N LYS A 136 -26.74 1.91 -9.08
CA LYS A 136 -27.38 2.13 -7.76
C LYS A 136 -26.78 1.26 -6.65
N ILE A 137 -25.80 0.41 -6.93
CA ILE A 137 -24.94 -0.13 -5.88
C ILE A 137 -24.26 1.08 -5.27
N LYS A 138 -24.82 1.56 -4.15
CA LYS A 138 -24.08 2.36 -3.20
C LYS A 138 -22.85 1.53 -2.91
N VAL A 139 -21.70 2.02 -3.36
CA VAL A 139 -20.43 1.60 -2.79
C VAL A 139 -20.49 2.06 -1.34
N GLU A 140 -21.08 1.19 -0.52
CA GLU A 140 -20.96 1.24 0.92
C GLU A 140 -19.46 1.26 1.21
N LYS A 141 -19.07 1.98 2.25
CA LYS A 141 -17.69 2.13 2.72
C LYS A 141 -17.18 0.80 3.28
N ASP A 142 -17.13 -0.23 2.43
CA ASP A 142 -16.76 -1.58 2.81
C ASP A 142 -15.31 -1.79 2.39
N CYS A 143 -14.39 -1.66 3.37
CA CYS A 143 -12.96 -1.92 3.24
C CYS A 143 -12.65 -3.43 3.11
N SER A 144 -13.54 -4.21 2.48
CA SER A 144 -13.37 -5.65 2.23
C SER A 144 -12.66 -5.94 0.90
N ILE A 145 -12.39 -4.90 0.09
CA ILE A 145 -11.82 -5.04 -1.24
C ILE A 145 -10.29 -4.95 -1.18
N VAL A 146 -9.62 -6.10 -1.35
CA VAL A 146 -8.16 -6.16 -1.55
C VAL A 146 -7.87 -6.00 -3.05
N LEU A 147 -6.96 -5.08 -3.39
CA LEU A 147 -6.47 -4.93 -4.77
C LEU A 147 -5.77 -6.23 -5.21
N SER A 148 -6.39 -6.97 -6.14
CA SER A 148 -5.86 -8.26 -6.60
C SER A 148 -5.02 -8.17 -7.86
N GLN A 149 -5.35 -7.26 -8.79
CA GLN A 149 -4.65 -7.14 -10.07
C GLN A 149 -4.85 -5.76 -10.72
N ILE A 150 -3.82 -5.28 -11.42
CA ILE A 150 -3.89 -4.15 -12.36
C ILE A 150 -3.90 -4.73 -13.78
N LYS A 151 -5.03 -4.59 -14.51
CA LYS A 151 -5.24 -5.26 -15.80
C LYS A 151 -4.61 -4.57 -17.00
N SER A 152 -4.70 -3.25 -17.10
CA SER A 152 -4.25 -2.53 -18.31
C SER A 152 -3.94 -1.06 -18.03
N LEU A 153 -2.92 -0.54 -18.72
CA LEU A 153 -2.60 0.88 -18.77
C LEU A 153 -3.26 1.50 -20.00
N LYS A 154 -3.93 2.64 -19.83
CA LYS A 154 -4.47 3.43 -20.95
C LYS A 154 -3.69 4.74 -21.05
N ILE A 155 -3.05 4.98 -22.19
CA ILE A 155 -2.47 6.29 -22.49
C ILE A 155 -3.61 7.24 -22.84
N VAL A 156 -3.84 8.24 -22.00
CA VAL A 156 -4.92 9.21 -22.15
C VAL A 156 -4.49 10.39 -23.02
N LYS A 157 -3.34 10.99 -22.70
CA LYS A 157 -2.77 12.15 -23.40
C LYS A 157 -1.29 12.31 -23.07
N LYS A 158 -0.52 12.95 -23.96
CA LYS A 158 0.82 13.48 -23.66
C LYS A 158 0.68 14.97 -23.37
N ALA A 159 0.93 15.41 -22.15
CA ALA A 159 0.80 16.79 -21.71
C ALA A 159 1.74 17.09 -20.54
N GLY A 160 2.18 18.35 -20.43
CA GLY A 160 3.09 18.80 -19.38
C GLY A 160 4.55 18.42 -19.61
N ASP A 161 5.33 18.52 -18.54
CA ASP A 161 6.76 18.20 -18.46
C ASP A 161 7.00 16.69 -18.30
N THR A 162 8.27 16.30 -18.29
CA THR A 162 8.71 14.92 -18.01
C THR A 162 8.21 14.37 -16.67
N TYR A 163 8.01 15.26 -15.69
CA TYR A 163 7.51 14.94 -14.36
C TYR A 163 6.27 15.77 -14.08
N GLY A 164 5.35 15.23 -13.30
CA GLY A 164 4.13 15.92 -12.91
C GLY A 164 3.11 14.93 -12.36
N SER A 165 1.92 15.44 -12.08
CA SER A 165 0.80 14.66 -11.59
C SER A 165 -0.49 15.13 -12.27
N TRP A 166 -1.41 14.20 -12.48
CA TRP A 166 -2.76 14.51 -12.91
C TRP A 166 -3.74 13.55 -12.27
N PHE A 167 -4.90 14.06 -11.89
CA PHE A 167 -5.90 13.31 -11.15
C PHE A 167 -7.25 14.04 -11.19
N ARG A 168 -8.27 13.41 -10.60
CA ARG A 168 -9.58 14.00 -10.36
C ARG A 168 -9.81 14.16 -8.87
N ASP A 169 -10.74 15.04 -8.51
CA ASP A 169 -11.27 15.05 -7.16
C ASP A 169 -12.23 13.85 -6.99
N PRO A 170 -11.99 12.93 -6.03
CA PRO A 170 -12.88 11.79 -5.79
C PRO A 170 -14.19 12.20 -5.09
N SER A 171 -14.36 13.48 -4.72
CA SER A 171 -15.59 13.99 -4.12
C SER A 171 -16.80 13.85 -5.07
N GLN A 172 -17.97 13.60 -4.49
CA GLN A 172 -19.19 13.34 -5.25
C GLN A 172 -19.55 14.56 -6.11
N GLY A 173 -19.73 14.32 -7.42
CA GLY A 173 -20.21 15.35 -8.36
C GLY A 173 -19.11 16.12 -9.09
N SER A 174 -17.83 15.90 -8.77
CA SER A 174 -16.73 16.50 -9.53
C SER A 174 -16.37 15.65 -10.76
N ALA A 175 -16.50 16.22 -11.96
CA ALA A 175 -15.98 15.64 -13.20
C ALA A 175 -14.60 16.20 -13.58
N LYS A 176 -14.10 17.17 -12.80
CA LYS A 176 -12.93 17.97 -13.13
C LYS A 176 -11.64 17.16 -13.12
N VAL A 177 -10.72 17.55 -14.00
CA VAL A 177 -9.37 16.99 -14.08
C VAL A 177 -8.37 18.09 -13.77
N TYR A 178 -7.37 17.74 -12.98
CA TYR A 178 -6.31 18.63 -12.55
C TYR A 178 -4.99 18.14 -13.13
N LEU A 179 -4.19 19.06 -13.67
CA LEU A 179 -2.84 18.79 -14.16
C LEU A 179 -1.86 19.75 -13.49
N LEU A 180 -0.84 19.17 -12.84
CA LEU A 180 0.28 19.87 -12.24
C LEU A 180 1.56 19.42 -12.95
N SER A 181 2.12 20.33 -13.73
CA SER A 181 3.32 20.05 -14.55
C SER A 181 4.59 20.45 -13.81
N GLY A 182 5.57 19.56 -13.82
CA GLY A 182 6.89 19.78 -13.25
C GLY A 182 7.02 19.36 -11.79
N ILE A 183 8.28 19.27 -11.34
CA ILE A 183 8.65 18.95 -9.96
C ILE A 183 8.44 20.17 -9.04
N SER A 184 8.62 21.39 -9.55
CA SER A 184 8.40 22.63 -8.81
C SER A 184 7.82 23.67 -9.75
N ASN A 185 6.63 24.15 -9.41
CA ASN A 185 5.87 25.14 -10.14
C ASN A 185 4.76 25.68 -9.21
N ASN A 186 3.98 26.65 -9.64
CA ASN A 186 2.85 27.23 -8.92
C ASN A 186 1.59 27.35 -9.79
N THR A 187 1.58 26.75 -10.99
CA THR A 187 0.48 26.85 -11.96
C THR A 187 -0.32 25.55 -12.07
N LEU A 188 -1.54 25.52 -11.53
CA LEU A 188 -2.48 24.42 -11.68
C LEU A 188 -3.37 24.61 -12.91
N LEU A 189 -3.50 23.58 -13.74
CA LEU A 189 -4.44 23.55 -14.85
C LEU A 189 -5.68 22.73 -14.47
N GLU A 190 -6.85 23.37 -14.50
CA GLU A 190 -8.15 22.74 -14.26
C GLU A 190 -8.92 22.61 -15.57
N TYR A 191 -9.41 21.39 -15.83
CA TYR A 191 -10.27 21.02 -16.96
C TYR A 191 -11.63 20.59 -16.42
N ASP A 192 -12.72 20.99 -17.08
CA ASP A 192 -14.08 20.68 -16.63
C ASP A 192 -14.41 19.17 -16.65
N SER A 193 -13.77 18.42 -17.53
CA SER A 193 -13.99 16.99 -17.71
C SER A 193 -12.77 16.26 -18.27
N LEU A 194 -12.80 14.92 -18.21
CA LEU A 194 -11.81 14.10 -18.92
C LEU A 194 -11.87 14.33 -20.44
N HIS A 195 -13.05 14.58 -21.00
CA HIS A 195 -13.21 14.87 -22.42
C HIS A 195 -12.42 16.11 -22.82
N SER A 196 -12.63 17.23 -22.11
CA SER A 196 -11.86 18.48 -22.32
C SER A 196 -10.36 18.30 -22.06
N PHE A 197 -9.98 17.41 -21.14
CA PHE A 197 -8.58 17.09 -20.93
C PHE A 197 -7.97 16.35 -22.13
N THR A 198 -8.69 15.40 -22.73
CA THR A 198 -8.22 14.57 -23.84
C THR A 198 -8.24 15.26 -25.20
N GLU A 199 -9.20 16.15 -25.44
CA GLU A 199 -9.32 16.81 -26.74
C GLU A 199 -8.06 17.63 -27.06
N SER A 200 -7.65 17.56 -28.33
CA SER A 200 -6.54 18.33 -28.89
C SER A 200 -6.96 19.74 -29.32
N ASN A 201 -8.28 19.99 -29.42
CA ASN A 201 -8.82 21.26 -29.86
C ASN A 201 -8.80 22.24 -28.69
N THR A 202 -8.13 23.37 -28.90
CA THR A 202 -7.92 24.48 -27.95
C THR A 202 -9.20 25.25 -27.58
N THR A 203 -10.37 24.77 -27.99
CA THR A 203 -11.65 25.45 -27.81
C THR A 203 -12.25 25.28 -26.42
N THR A 204 -11.90 24.21 -25.69
CA THR A 204 -12.36 24.07 -24.30
C THR A 204 -11.50 24.94 -23.38
N PRO A 205 -12.10 25.87 -22.61
CA PRO A 205 -11.35 26.75 -21.74
C PRO A 205 -10.67 25.92 -20.64
N VAL A 206 -9.34 26.03 -20.56
CA VAL A 206 -8.56 25.51 -19.42
C VAL A 206 -8.50 26.62 -18.39
N LYS A 207 -8.98 26.36 -17.18
CA LYS A 207 -8.85 27.32 -16.08
C LYS A 207 -7.44 27.21 -15.51
N VAL A 208 -6.68 28.29 -15.63
CA VAL A 208 -5.34 28.41 -15.07
C VAL A 208 -5.46 29.01 -13.66
N LEU A 209 -5.05 28.26 -12.64
CA LEU A 209 -4.98 28.72 -11.26
C LEU A 209 -3.53 28.94 -10.85
N GLN A 210 -3.24 30.16 -10.40
CA GLN A 210 -1.96 30.51 -9.79
C GLN A 210 -2.05 30.29 -8.28
N LEU A 211 -1.20 29.40 -7.77
CA LEU A 211 -1.14 29.11 -6.35
C LEU A 211 -0.31 30.17 -5.60
N PRO A 212 -0.64 30.47 -4.33
CA PRO A 212 0.09 31.47 -3.54
C PRO A 212 1.57 31.14 -3.35
N PHE A 213 1.90 29.85 -3.30
CA PHE A 213 3.25 29.35 -3.12
C PHE A 213 3.53 28.18 -4.06
N PRO A 214 4.77 28.03 -4.56
CA PRO A 214 5.14 26.89 -5.38
C PRO A 214 5.12 25.57 -4.58
N TRP A 215 4.89 24.47 -5.28
CA TRP A 215 5.02 23.11 -4.74
C TRP A 215 6.40 22.53 -4.99
N ILE A 216 6.69 21.41 -4.33
CA ILE A 216 7.83 20.54 -4.64
C ILE A 216 7.37 19.08 -4.73
N GLY A 217 7.95 18.32 -5.66
CA GLY A 217 7.61 16.91 -5.90
C GLY A 217 6.36 16.72 -6.76
N THR A 218 5.82 15.49 -6.76
CA THR A 218 4.65 15.10 -7.57
C THR A 218 3.51 14.51 -6.73
N GLY A 219 3.53 14.76 -5.42
CA GLY A 219 2.61 14.14 -4.45
C GLY A 219 1.41 14.99 -4.09
N GLN A 220 0.82 15.68 -5.07
CA GLN A 220 -0.33 16.57 -4.86
C GLN A 220 -1.64 15.83 -5.05
N VAL A 221 -2.70 16.27 -4.35
CA VAL A 221 -4.06 15.76 -4.54
C VAL A 221 -5.10 16.86 -4.36
N VAL A 222 -6.23 16.72 -5.03
CA VAL A 222 -7.43 17.54 -4.77
C VAL A 222 -8.46 16.66 -4.08
N TYR A 223 -9.03 17.19 -2.99
CA TYR A 223 -10.07 16.51 -2.23
C TYR A 223 -11.08 17.52 -1.71
N ASN A 224 -12.35 17.32 -2.05
CA ASN A 224 -13.46 18.21 -1.71
C ASN A 224 -13.21 19.68 -2.12
N GLY A 225 -12.69 19.90 -3.32
CA GLY A 225 -12.41 21.24 -3.84
C GLY A 225 -11.17 21.95 -3.26
N PHE A 226 -10.42 21.29 -2.37
CA PHE A 226 -9.15 21.82 -1.84
C PHE A 226 -7.96 21.07 -2.42
N LEU A 227 -6.92 21.79 -2.81
CA LEU A 227 -5.62 21.23 -3.21
C LEU A 227 -4.73 21.08 -1.99
N TYR A 228 -4.13 19.89 -1.84
CA TYR A 228 -3.13 19.57 -0.83
C TYR A 228 -1.80 19.32 -1.52
N TYR A 229 -0.75 20.04 -1.09
CA TYR A 229 0.59 19.88 -1.66
C TYR A 229 1.69 20.26 -0.67
N HIS A 230 2.89 19.72 -0.90
CA HIS A 230 4.10 20.09 -0.18
C HIS A 230 4.62 21.44 -0.67
N LYS A 231 4.63 22.44 0.22
CA LYS A 231 5.15 23.78 -0.06
C LYS A 231 6.65 23.73 -0.34
N ALA A 232 7.08 24.33 -1.45
CA ALA A 232 8.50 24.49 -1.71
C ALA A 232 9.18 25.35 -0.63
N ASP A 233 10.50 25.18 -0.52
CA ASP A 233 11.36 25.83 0.48
C ASP A 233 11.02 25.48 1.93
N THR A 234 10.29 24.37 2.14
CA THR A 234 9.98 23.85 3.46
C THR A 234 10.30 22.36 3.51
N PRO A 235 10.77 21.85 4.65
CA PRO A 235 11.06 20.42 4.76
C PRO A 235 9.77 19.60 4.76
N ASN A 236 8.73 20.02 5.49
CA ASN A 236 7.61 19.15 5.86
C ASN A 236 6.26 19.85 5.97
N GLN A 237 6.06 20.96 5.24
CA GLN A 237 4.83 21.73 5.31
C GLN A 237 3.88 21.37 4.16
N ILE A 238 2.69 20.87 4.51
CA ILE A 238 1.57 20.71 3.59
C ILE A 238 0.69 21.96 3.64
N LEU A 239 0.28 22.46 2.48
CA LEU A 239 -0.71 23.52 2.35
C LEU A 239 -2.04 22.95 1.89
N LYS A 240 -3.12 23.49 2.44
CA LYS A 240 -4.49 23.32 1.96
C LYS A 240 -4.91 24.61 1.27
N VAL A 241 -5.11 24.57 -0.04
CA VAL A 241 -5.51 25.72 -0.85
C VAL A 241 -6.92 25.52 -1.40
N ASP A 242 -7.77 26.53 -1.21
CA ASP A 242 -9.11 26.56 -1.82
C ASP A 242 -8.99 26.89 -3.32
N LEU A 243 -9.51 26.02 -4.17
CA LEU A 243 -9.47 26.17 -5.62
C LEU A 243 -10.51 27.17 -6.17
N LEU A 244 -11.46 27.61 -5.36
CA LEU A 244 -12.43 28.63 -5.77
C LEU A 244 -11.76 30.01 -5.88
N ASN A 245 -10.97 30.37 -4.87
CA ASN A 245 -10.35 31.69 -4.74
C ASN A 245 -8.80 31.65 -4.80
N GLY A 246 -8.18 30.47 -4.81
CA GLY A 246 -6.73 30.31 -4.84
C GLY A 246 -6.04 30.69 -3.53
N THR A 247 -6.73 30.64 -2.39
CA THR A 247 -6.18 31.09 -1.10
C THR A 247 -5.75 29.92 -0.22
N VAL A 248 -4.71 30.14 0.60
CA VAL A 248 -4.31 29.16 1.64
C VAL A 248 -5.34 29.20 2.77
N VAL A 249 -6.02 28.08 2.99
CA VAL A 249 -7.02 27.93 4.05
C VAL A 249 -6.40 27.36 5.32
N ASP A 250 -5.44 26.45 5.16
CA ASP A 250 -4.79 25.80 6.29
C ASP A 250 -3.37 25.36 5.91
N SER A 251 -2.55 25.11 6.93
CA SER A 251 -1.22 24.54 6.78
C SER A 251 -0.89 23.59 7.91
N THR A 252 -0.31 22.44 7.55
CA THR A 252 0.05 21.39 8.51
C THR A 252 1.53 21.06 8.38
N LEU A 253 2.23 21.04 9.50
CA LEU A 253 3.58 20.48 9.58
C LEU A 253 3.49 18.99 9.88
N VAL A 254 4.25 18.17 9.16
CA VAL A 254 4.31 16.72 9.35
C VAL A 254 5.61 16.36 10.07
N PRO A 255 5.61 16.06 11.38
CA PRO A 255 6.84 15.73 12.11
C PRO A 255 7.57 14.53 11.51
N GLY A 256 8.90 14.56 11.50
CA GLY A 256 9.74 13.49 10.94
C GLY A 256 9.88 13.49 9.42
N ALA A 257 8.90 14.05 8.69
CA ALA A 257 8.91 14.12 7.23
C ALA A 257 9.95 15.11 6.67
N GLY A 258 10.21 15.01 5.36
CA GLY A 258 11.04 15.98 4.64
C GLY A 258 12.55 15.75 4.68
N ARG A 259 12.99 14.69 5.36
CA ARG A 259 14.43 14.37 5.54
C ARG A 259 14.94 13.39 4.49
N LEU A 260 14.08 12.52 3.98
CA LEU A 260 14.38 11.51 2.97
C LEU A 260 13.30 11.53 1.88
N PRO A 261 13.66 11.26 0.61
CA PRO A 261 12.67 11.09 -0.44
C PRO A 261 11.84 9.82 -0.21
N VAL A 262 10.56 9.87 -0.58
CA VAL A 262 9.64 8.73 -0.48
C VAL A 262 9.98 7.65 -1.49
N TYR A 263 10.36 8.07 -2.71
CA TYR A 263 10.53 7.18 -3.85
C TYR A 263 11.96 7.23 -4.37
N SER A 264 12.57 6.05 -4.53
CA SER A 264 13.92 5.93 -5.10
C SER A 264 13.99 6.39 -6.56
N LEU A 265 12.92 6.19 -7.34
CA LEU A 265 12.83 6.59 -8.74
C LEU A 265 12.40 8.05 -8.93
N ASN A 266 11.90 8.71 -7.88
CA ASN A 266 11.56 10.12 -7.89
C ASN A 266 12.09 10.80 -6.61
N PRO A 267 13.38 11.16 -6.58
CA PRO A 267 14.04 11.70 -5.39
C PRO A 267 13.58 13.12 -5.02
N ASN A 268 12.68 13.71 -5.80
CA ASN A 268 12.16 15.05 -5.54
C ASN A 268 10.85 15.04 -4.72
N THR A 269 10.23 13.87 -4.55
CA THR A 269 9.00 13.73 -3.75
C THR A 269 9.35 13.30 -2.33
N TYR A 270 9.26 14.24 -1.39
CA TYR A 270 9.53 14.01 0.03
C TYR A 270 8.26 13.73 0.84
N LEU A 271 7.14 14.32 0.43
CA LEU A 271 5.82 14.08 0.98
C LEU A 271 4.89 13.73 -0.18
N ASP A 272 4.18 12.63 -0.06
CA ASP A 272 3.17 12.21 -1.02
C ASP A 272 1.80 12.15 -0.36
N VAL A 273 0.87 12.98 -0.83
CA VAL A 273 -0.48 13.04 -0.27
C VAL A 273 -1.36 12.04 -1.01
N ALA A 274 -2.15 11.26 -0.29
CA ALA A 274 -3.05 10.25 -0.85
C ALA A 274 -4.46 10.39 -0.27
N VAL A 275 -5.46 9.99 -1.05
CA VAL A 275 -6.87 9.99 -0.66
C VAL A 275 -7.47 8.61 -0.87
N ASP A 276 -8.18 8.10 0.12
CA ASP A 276 -8.93 6.84 0.07
C ASP A 276 -10.33 7.00 0.69
N GLU A 277 -11.01 5.88 0.95
CA GLU A 277 -12.34 5.84 1.56
C GLU A 277 -12.36 6.34 3.03
N LEU A 278 -11.20 6.28 3.70
CA LEU A 278 -11.01 6.62 5.11
C LEU A 278 -10.53 8.06 5.33
N GLY A 279 -10.03 8.71 4.29
CA GLY A 279 -9.74 10.13 4.27
C GLY A 279 -8.45 10.50 3.54
N LEU A 280 -7.72 11.43 4.15
CA LEU A 280 -6.50 12.03 3.60
C LEU A 280 -5.29 11.53 4.38
N TRP A 281 -4.24 11.18 3.66
CA TRP A 281 -3.02 10.59 4.20
C TRP A 281 -1.79 11.28 3.62
N VAL A 282 -0.71 11.30 4.38
CA VAL A 282 0.61 11.72 3.92
C VAL A 282 1.55 10.55 4.10
N ILE A 283 2.15 10.12 2.99
CA ILE A 283 3.19 9.11 2.94
C ILE A 283 4.53 9.87 2.91
N HIS A 284 5.41 9.56 3.86
CA HIS A 284 6.75 10.13 3.93
C HIS A 284 7.76 9.08 4.38
N ALA A 285 9.05 9.39 4.32
CA ALA A 285 10.11 8.52 4.83
C ALA A 285 10.84 9.21 5.99
N ASP A 286 11.08 8.46 7.06
CA ASP A 286 11.67 8.99 8.29
C ASP A 286 12.95 8.22 8.67
N PRO A 287 14.11 8.90 8.78
CA PRO A 287 15.36 8.28 9.19
C PRO A 287 15.30 7.68 10.61
N GLU A 288 14.45 8.20 11.50
CA GLU A 288 14.28 7.67 12.85
C GLU A 288 13.65 6.27 12.84
N TYR A 289 12.88 5.96 11.80
CA TYR A 289 12.31 4.63 11.54
C TYR A 289 13.15 3.82 10.54
N GLY A 290 14.46 4.11 10.44
CA GLY A 290 15.38 3.39 9.55
C GLY A 290 15.18 3.71 8.07
N GLY A 291 14.56 4.85 7.74
CA GLY A 291 14.24 5.25 6.37
C GLY A 291 13.03 4.51 5.79
N ASN A 292 12.25 3.82 6.62
CA ASN A 292 11.00 3.20 6.20
C ASN A 292 9.90 4.23 5.92
N LEU A 293 8.91 3.80 5.14
CA LEU A 293 7.71 4.59 4.87
C LEU A 293 6.87 4.73 6.15
N VAL A 294 6.45 5.96 6.42
CA VAL A 294 5.55 6.35 7.50
C VAL A 294 4.31 6.96 6.86
N ILE A 295 3.13 6.47 7.27
CA ILE A 295 1.84 6.94 6.77
C ILE A 295 1.17 7.72 7.90
N THR A 296 0.90 9.00 7.67
CA THR A 296 0.29 9.92 8.64
C THR A 296 -1.11 10.30 8.18
N LYS A 297 -2.12 10.08 9.02
CA LYS A 297 -3.48 10.52 8.73
C LYS A 297 -3.60 12.03 8.94
N LEU A 298 -4.17 12.73 7.97
CA LEU A 298 -4.52 14.15 8.12
C LEU A 298 -5.99 14.25 8.54
N ASP A 299 -6.22 14.79 9.73
CA ASP A 299 -7.56 15.07 10.22
C ASP A 299 -8.18 16.25 9.47
N LYS A 300 -9.49 16.14 9.19
CA LYS A 300 -10.29 17.28 8.77
C LYS A 300 -10.37 18.22 9.97
N GLY A 301 -9.71 19.38 9.90
CA GLY A 301 -9.76 20.38 10.97
C GLY A 301 -11.19 20.58 11.46
N ARG A 302 -11.38 20.59 12.79
CA ARG A 302 -12.71 20.72 13.40
C ARG A 302 -13.37 22.00 12.90
N GLU A 303 -14.44 21.87 12.14
CA GLU A 303 -15.41 22.97 11.98
C GLU A 303 -16.02 23.20 13.36
N TYR A 304 -15.52 24.22 14.07
CA TYR A 304 -16.23 24.75 15.22
C TYR A 304 -17.48 25.43 14.68
N HIS A 305 -18.61 24.72 14.69
CA HIS A 305 -19.92 25.40 14.71
C HIS A 305 -20.03 26.10 16.06
N ILE A 306 -19.89 27.42 16.04
CA ILE A 306 -20.30 28.33 17.12
C ILE A 306 -21.80 28.53 17.02
#